data_AF-A0A382V2F0-F1
#
_entry.id   AF-A0A382V2F0-F1
#
_cell.length_a   1.000
_cell.length_b   1.000
_cell.length_c   1.000
_cell.angle_alpha   90.00
_cell.angle_beta   90.00
_cell.angle_gamma   90.00
#
_symmetry.space_group_name_H-M   'P 1'
#
loop_
_entity.id
_entity.type
_entity.pdbx_description
1 polymer ?
#
loop_
_entity_poly.entity_id
_entity_poly.type
_entity_poly.pdbx_seq_one_letter_code
_entity_poly.pdbx_strand_id
1 'polypeptide(L)'
;FGKTWIKLGNVPTNPTTFTGSFNEPHCLELSDGKILGLIRNDPNSHEYKTRQPGETDFTMYQTISEDGGTTWSEAVPLGFHGSPPHLIKHSSGTIICVYSFREKPYGIRVMISQDNGKSWAYNYILRDDGVHPDLGYPSSVELSDGSILTMYYQKLNSADEKCSLLFTRWKLPI
;
A
#
# COMPACT_ATOMS: atom_id res chain seq x y z
N PHE A 1 12.48 -21.20 -11.09
CA PHE A 1 11.34 -20.46 -10.52
C PHE A 1 11.25 -20.73 -9.03
N GLY A 2 11.67 -19.78 -8.17
CA GLY A 2 11.45 -19.81 -6.71
C GLY A 2 12.20 -20.87 -5.87
N LYS A 3 13.16 -21.62 -6.42
CA LYS A 3 13.87 -22.69 -5.69
C LYS A 3 14.96 -22.17 -4.74
N THR A 4 15.62 -21.08 -5.11
CA THR A 4 16.71 -20.45 -4.36
C THR A 4 16.56 -18.93 -4.43
N TRP A 5 17.10 -18.25 -3.43
CA TRP A 5 17.07 -16.80 -3.31
C TRP A 5 18.46 -16.31 -2.97
N ILE A 6 18.86 -15.21 -3.61
CA ILE A 6 20.07 -14.46 -3.28
C ILE A 6 19.66 -13.04 -2.93
N LYS A 7 20.34 -12.43 -1.97
CA LYS A 7 20.15 -11.01 -1.67
C LYS A 7 20.81 -10.19 -2.79
N LEU A 8 20.02 -9.38 -3.49
CA LEU A 8 20.51 -8.56 -4.61
C LEU A 8 20.92 -7.14 -4.18
N GLY A 9 20.18 -6.54 -3.26
CA GLY A 9 20.39 -5.17 -2.81
C GLY A 9 19.76 -4.87 -1.46
N ASN A 10 19.84 -3.61 -1.04
CA ASN A 10 19.11 -3.06 0.11
C ASN A 10 18.40 -1.78 -0.32
N VAL A 11 17.23 -1.52 0.25
CA VAL A 11 16.58 -0.21 0.14
C VAL A 11 17.19 0.71 1.20
N PRO A 12 17.83 1.83 0.81
CA PRO A 12 18.39 2.77 1.78
C PRO A 12 17.29 3.56 2.50
N THR A 13 17.49 3.83 3.79
CA THR A 13 16.63 4.69 4.61
C THR A 13 17.28 6.05 4.84
N ASN A 14 16.46 7.10 4.97
CA ASN A 14 16.92 8.43 5.35
C ASN A 14 16.60 8.70 6.81
N PRO A 15 17.58 8.86 7.70
CA PRO A 15 17.34 9.12 9.12
C PRO A 15 16.51 10.37 9.43
N THR A 16 16.40 11.33 8.48
CA THR A 16 15.61 12.56 8.66
C THR A 16 14.13 12.39 8.36
N THR A 17 13.77 11.44 7.49
CA THR A 17 12.36 11.12 7.19
C THR A 17 11.91 9.84 7.88
N PHE A 18 12.83 8.94 8.18
CA PHE A 18 12.57 7.63 8.77
C PHE A 18 12.29 7.73 10.28
N THR A 19 11.03 7.47 10.66
CA THR A 19 10.57 7.57 12.05
C THR A 19 10.23 6.22 12.69
N GLY A 20 10.35 5.11 11.97
CA GLY A 20 9.81 3.81 12.39
C GLY A 20 10.66 2.59 12.02
N SER A 21 9.98 1.50 11.65
CA SER A 21 10.56 0.26 11.15
C SER A 21 9.91 -0.08 9.80
N PHE A 22 10.73 -0.37 8.79
CA PHE A 22 10.24 -0.82 7.49
C PHE A 22 9.88 -2.30 7.52
N ASN A 23 8.66 -2.60 7.09
CA ASN A 23 8.16 -3.96 6.96
C ASN A 23 7.13 -4.05 5.82
N GLU A 24 6.63 -5.25 5.58
CA GLU A 24 5.51 -5.53 4.65
C GLU A 24 5.59 -4.82 3.29
N PRO A 25 6.72 -4.95 2.55
CA PRO A 25 6.86 -4.29 1.26
C PRO A 25 6.07 -5.01 0.16
N HIS A 26 5.70 -4.26 -0.88
CA HIS A 26 5.24 -4.79 -2.15
C HIS A 26 5.97 -4.08 -3.29
N CYS A 27 6.33 -4.81 -4.34
CA CYS A 27 6.95 -4.23 -5.54
C CYS A 27 6.19 -4.57 -6.83
N LEU A 28 6.42 -3.78 -7.87
CA LEU A 28 5.82 -3.94 -9.20
C LEU A 28 6.81 -3.44 -10.26
N GLU A 29 6.99 -4.21 -11.33
CA GLU A 29 7.75 -3.77 -12.50
C GLU A 29 6.90 -2.79 -13.35
N LEU A 30 7.50 -1.64 -13.66
CA LEU A 30 6.90 -0.56 -14.41
C LEU A 30 7.00 -0.80 -15.92
N SER A 31 6.28 0.00 -16.71
CA SER A 31 6.32 -0.13 -18.19
C SER A 31 7.67 0.22 -18.81
N ASP A 32 8.52 0.96 -18.10
CA ASP A 32 9.87 1.35 -18.52
C ASP A 32 10.97 0.43 -17.95
N GLY A 33 10.60 -0.71 -17.34
CA GLY A 33 11.53 -1.70 -16.78
C GLY A 33 12.09 -1.35 -15.39
N LYS A 34 11.74 -0.18 -14.83
CA LYS A 34 12.05 0.16 -13.44
C LYS A 34 11.18 -0.68 -12.50
N ILE A 35 11.65 -0.88 -11.25
CA ILE A 35 10.86 -1.54 -10.22
C ILE A 35 10.43 -0.49 -9.20
N LEU A 36 9.11 -0.36 -9.03
CA LEU A 36 8.49 0.44 -7.97
C LEU A 36 8.34 -0.41 -6.71
N GLY A 37 8.81 0.09 -5.57
CA GLY A 37 8.59 -0.49 -4.25
C GLY A 37 7.76 0.44 -3.36
N LEU A 38 6.78 -0.12 -2.66
CA LEU A 38 6.07 0.54 -1.56
C LEU A 38 6.28 -0.27 -0.28
N ILE A 39 6.58 0.42 0.82
CA ILE A 39 7.00 -0.21 2.07
C ILE A 39 6.19 0.37 3.22
N ARG A 40 5.60 -0.47 4.08
CA ARG A 40 4.98 0.00 5.32
C ARG A 40 6.05 0.60 6.23
N ASN A 41 5.77 1.80 6.72
CA ASN A 41 6.42 2.31 7.92
C ASN A 41 5.55 1.99 9.13
N ASP A 42 6.13 1.29 10.10
CA ASP A 42 5.51 1.06 11.40
C ASP A 42 6.25 1.90 12.45
N PRO A 43 5.66 2.98 12.98
CA PRO A 43 6.32 3.77 14.01
C PRO A 43 6.53 2.94 15.27
N ASN A 44 7.71 3.10 15.88
CA ASN A 44 8.03 2.42 17.12
C ASN A 44 7.16 2.91 18.32
N SER A 45 6.50 4.06 18.20
CA SER A 45 5.50 4.53 19.17
C SER A 45 4.08 4.14 18.75
N HIS A 46 3.47 3.23 19.51
CA HIS A 46 2.04 2.91 19.42
C HIS A 46 1.16 4.00 20.08
N GLU A 47 1.73 5.17 20.38
CA GLU A 47 1.01 6.29 20.98
C GLU A 47 0.27 7.10 19.92
N TYR A 48 -0.78 6.49 19.35
CA TYR A 48 -1.66 7.12 18.36
C TYR A 48 -2.34 8.42 18.86
N LYS A 49 -2.26 8.75 20.16
CA LYS A 49 -2.96 9.86 20.81
C LYS A 49 -2.19 11.18 20.85
N THR A 50 -0.90 11.20 20.54
CA THR A 50 -0.02 12.38 20.70
C THR A 50 0.45 12.99 19.38
N ARG A 51 -0.07 12.54 18.24
CA ARG A 51 0.39 12.94 16.89
C ARG A 51 -0.01 14.37 16.51
N GLN A 52 0.89 15.10 15.84
CA GLN A 52 0.55 16.37 15.20
C GLN A 52 -0.10 16.16 13.83
N PRO A 53 -1.03 17.05 13.41
CA PRO A 53 -1.54 17.03 12.04
C PRO A 53 -0.42 17.11 11.00
N GLY A 54 -0.34 16.13 10.10
CA GLY A 54 0.71 16.04 9.06
C GLY A 54 1.82 15.02 9.36
N GLU A 55 1.92 14.52 10.60
CA GLU A 55 2.78 13.39 10.96
C GLU A 55 2.02 12.07 10.74
N THR A 56 1.93 11.59 9.49
CA THR A 56 1.32 10.28 9.22
C THR A 56 2.36 9.18 9.39
N ASP A 57 2.62 8.79 10.62
CA ASP A 57 3.61 7.74 10.88
C ASP A 57 3.24 6.39 10.25
N PHE A 58 1.93 6.07 10.20
CA PHE A 58 1.39 4.91 9.50
C PHE A 58 1.18 5.26 8.02
N THR A 59 2.29 5.36 7.30
CA THR A 59 2.33 5.67 5.87
C THR A 59 3.12 4.62 5.11
N MET A 60 3.08 4.72 3.79
CA MET A 60 3.95 3.95 2.89
C MET A 60 5.10 4.83 2.42
N TYR A 61 6.25 4.21 2.23
CA TYR A 61 7.42 4.82 1.61
C TYR A 61 7.60 4.26 0.21
N GLN A 62 7.90 5.13 -0.74
CA GLN A 62 8.18 4.79 -2.12
C GLN A 62 9.68 4.76 -2.38
N THR A 63 10.13 3.73 -3.09
CA THR A 63 11.51 3.60 -3.60
C THR A 63 11.46 3.06 -5.03
N ILE A 64 12.46 3.39 -5.84
CA ILE A 64 12.59 2.94 -7.23
C ILE A 64 13.93 2.25 -7.43
N SER A 65 13.93 1.13 -8.14
CA SER A 65 15.14 0.56 -8.73
C SER A 65 15.13 0.74 -10.23
N GLU A 66 16.26 1.15 -10.81
CA GLU A 66 16.44 1.31 -12.25
C GLU A 66 17.29 0.19 -12.88
N ASP A 67 17.81 -0.73 -12.06
CA ASP A 67 18.81 -1.73 -12.45
C ASP A 67 18.42 -3.17 -12.02
N GLY A 68 17.12 -3.46 -12.07
CA GLY A 68 16.59 -4.80 -11.79
C GLY A 68 16.63 -5.21 -10.31
N GLY A 69 16.66 -4.24 -9.39
CA GLY A 69 16.62 -4.46 -7.95
C GLY A 69 17.99 -4.51 -7.26
N THR A 70 19.07 -4.17 -7.99
CA THR A 70 20.45 -4.16 -7.46
C THR A 70 20.68 -2.96 -6.57
N THR A 71 20.30 -1.78 -7.05
CA THR A 71 20.28 -0.54 -6.29
C THR A 71 18.89 0.06 -6.26
N TRP A 72 18.62 0.81 -5.19
CA TRP A 72 17.32 1.41 -4.92
C TRP A 72 17.54 2.86 -4.53
N SER A 73 16.65 3.74 -4.98
CA SER A 73 16.59 5.11 -4.48
C SER A 73 16.31 5.11 -2.98
N GLU A 74 16.68 6.20 -2.33
CA GLU A 74 16.19 6.49 -0.99
C GLU A 74 14.67 6.36 -0.92
N ALA A 75 14.17 5.71 0.14
CA ALA A 75 12.75 5.56 0.36
C ALA A 75 12.16 6.88 0.87
N VAL A 76 11.16 7.42 0.17
CA VAL A 76 10.52 8.72 0.47
C VAL A 76 9.07 8.49 0.92
N PRO A 77 8.59 9.12 1.99
CA PRO A 77 7.21 8.94 2.46
C PRO A 77 6.20 9.50 1.43
N LEU A 78 5.06 8.83 1.28
CA LEU A 78 3.96 9.33 0.44
C LEU A 78 3.19 10.50 1.06
N GLY A 79 3.34 10.72 2.37
CA GLY A 79 2.77 11.88 3.07
C GLY A 79 1.27 11.78 3.39
N PHE A 80 0.70 10.58 3.33
CA PHE A 80 -0.67 10.32 3.79
C PHE A 80 -0.80 8.97 4.51
N HIS A 81 -1.87 8.81 5.30
CA HIS A 81 -2.13 7.61 6.10
C HIS A 81 -2.56 6.43 5.24
N GLY A 82 -1.95 5.27 5.47
CA GLY A 82 -2.38 4.03 4.86
C GLY A 82 -1.26 3.01 4.68
N SER A 83 -1.58 1.73 4.89
CA SER A 83 -0.64 0.60 4.83
C SER A 83 -1.33 -0.72 5.27
N PRO A 84 -0.85 -1.94 4.92
CA PRO A 84 0.21 -2.22 3.93
C PRO A 84 -0.27 -2.08 2.48
N PRO A 85 0.67 -1.92 1.52
CA PRO A 85 0.37 -1.82 0.09
C PRO A 85 0.11 -3.17 -0.56
N HIS A 86 -0.72 -3.15 -1.60
CA HIS A 86 -0.74 -4.19 -2.64
C HIS A 86 -0.82 -3.54 -4.02
N LEU A 87 0.25 -3.67 -4.80
CA LEU A 87 0.39 -3.09 -6.13
C LEU A 87 -0.07 -4.06 -7.22
N ILE A 88 -0.83 -3.56 -8.20
CA ILE A 88 -1.08 -4.24 -9.47
C ILE A 88 -0.91 -3.26 -10.63
N LYS A 89 -0.54 -3.79 -11.80
CA LYS A 89 -0.61 -3.07 -13.07
C LYS A 89 -1.87 -3.52 -13.81
N HIS A 90 -2.81 -2.59 -13.98
CA HIS A 90 -4.02 -2.83 -14.75
C HIS A 90 -3.70 -2.90 -16.25
N SER A 91 -4.51 -3.62 -17.03
CA SER A 91 -4.35 -3.79 -18.48
C SER A 91 -4.35 -2.47 -19.27
N SER A 92 -4.95 -1.41 -18.71
CA SER A 92 -4.89 -0.04 -19.26
C SER A 92 -3.50 0.62 -19.14
N GLY A 93 -2.55 0.00 -18.43
CA GLY A 93 -1.26 0.59 -18.07
C GLY A 93 -1.27 1.38 -16.76
N THR A 94 -2.44 1.59 -16.16
CA THR A 94 -2.62 2.26 -14.88
C THR A 94 -2.04 1.41 -13.74
N ILE A 95 -1.27 2.04 -12.84
CA ILE A 95 -0.79 1.40 -11.62
C ILE A 95 -1.79 1.68 -10.51
N ILE A 96 -2.11 0.62 -9.77
CA ILE A 96 -3.07 0.66 -8.66
C ILE A 96 -2.34 0.17 -7.42
N CYS A 97 -2.47 0.91 -6.32
CA CYS A 97 -2.16 0.40 -5.00
C CYS A 97 -3.44 0.40 -4.17
N VAL A 98 -3.81 -0.77 -3.65
CA VAL A 98 -4.85 -0.90 -2.63
C VAL A 98 -4.16 -0.99 -1.28
N TYR A 99 -4.68 -0.29 -0.28
CA TYR A 99 -4.09 -0.24 1.06
C TYR A 99 -5.15 -0.10 2.15
N SER A 100 -4.79 -0.47 3.36
CA SER A 100 -5.66 -0.32 4.53
C SER A 100 -5.60 1.09 5.08
N PHE A 101 -6.76 1.60 5.52
CA PHE A 101 -6.90 2.90 6.15
C PHE A 101 -7.38 2.71 7.59
N ARG A 102 -6.44 2.80 8.53
CA ARG A 102 -6.65 2.50 9.96
C ARG A 102 -6.94 3.72 10.81
N GLU A 103 -7.47 4.77 10.19
CA GLU A 103 -8.06 5.95 10.84
C GLU A 103 -9.54 6.05 10.48
N LYS A 104 -10.35 6.70 11.32
CA LYS A 104 -11.78 6.85 11.03
C LYS A 104 -11.98 7.77 9.82
N PRO A 105 -12.87 7.44 8.87
CA PRO A 105 -13.66 6.21 8.82
C PRO A 105 -12.83 5.03 8.31
N TYR A 106 -12.75 3.95 9.11
CA TYR A 106 -11.83 2.84 8.84
C TYR A 106 -12.23 2.08 7.58
N GLY A 107 -11.25 1.52 6.86
CA GLY A 107 -11.56 0.61 5.76
C GLY A 107 -10.43 0.47 4.76
N ILE A 108 -10.81 0.40 3.48
CA ILE A 108 -9.91 0.11 2.37
C ILE A 108 -9.91 1.28 1.40
N ARG A 109 -8.71 1.69 1.00
CA ARG A 109 -8.49 2.82 0.09
C ARG A 109 -7.66 2.39 -1.10
N VAL A 110 -7.75 3.19 -2.14
CA VAL A 110 -7.00 3.02 -3.38
C VAL A 110 -6.29 4.31 -3.74
N MET A 111 -5.08 4.16 -4.24
CA MET A 111 -4.39 5.19 -5.00
C MET A 111 -4.02 4.68 -6.39
N ILE A 112 -4.00 5.59 -7.34
CA ILE A 112 -3.84 5.33 -8.76
C ILE A 112 -2.76 6.24 -9.32
N SER A 113 -1.90 5.66 -10.16
CA SER A 113 -0.93 6.41 -10.95
C SER A 113 -1.09 6.09 -12.43
N GLN A 114 -1.10 7.13 -13.25
CA GLN A 114 -1.13 7.05 -14.71
C GLN A 114 0.22 7.45 -15.35
N ASP A 115 1.23 7.72 -14.53
CA ASP A 115 2.54 8.26 -14.95
C ASP A 115 3.73 7.44 -14.40
N ASN A 116 3.55 6.11 -14.30
CA ASN A 116 4.54 5.16 -13.79
C ASN A 116 4.99 5.44 -12.33
N GLY A 117 4.06 5.83 -11.46
CA GLY A 117 4.31 6.04 -10.02
C GLY A 117 5.00 7.35 -9.69
N LYS A 118 5.03 8.32 -10.62
CA LYS A 118 5.59 9.66 -10.37
C LYS A 118 4.62 10.52 -9.55
N SER A 119 3.32 10.39 -9.80
CA SER A 119 2.26 11.01 -9.03
C SER A 119 1.11 10.04 -8.76
N TRP A 120 0.36 10.32 -7.70
CA TRP A 120 -0.73 9.48 -7.22
C TRP A 120 -1.99 10.30 -6.99
N ALA A 121 -3.09 9.91 -7.61
CA ALA A 121 -4.43 10.26 -7.15
C ALA A 121 -4.84 9.26 -6.07
N TYR A 122 -5.11 9.73 -4.85
CA TYR A 122 -5.33 8.88 -3.67
C TYR A 122 -6.67 9.17 -2.98
N ASN A 123 -6.98 8.43 -1.90
CA ASN A 123 -8.22 8.49 -1.13
C ASN A 123 -9.49 7.98 -1.84
N TYR A 124 -9.38 7.21 -2.93
CA TYR A 124 -10.54 6.48 -3.45
C TYR A 124 -11.00 5.45 -2.41
N ILE A 125 -12.28 5.43 -2.10
CA ILE A 125 -12.86 4.60 -1.04
C ILE A 125 -13.44 3.32 -1.64
N LEU A 126 -12.93 2.16 -1.23
CA LEU A 126 -13.62 0.88 -1.47
C LEU A 126 -14.54 0.53 -0.30
N ARG A 127 -14.09 0.84 0.93
CA ARG A 127 -14.82 0.59 2.17
C ARG A 127 -14.50 1.68 3.17
N ASP A 128 -15.50 2.25 3.82
CA ASP A 128 -15.36 3.19 4.94
C ASP A 128 -16.28 2.80 6.12
N ASP A 129 -16.86 1.61 6.06
CA ASP A 129 -17.77 1.03 7.05
C ASP A 129 -17.04 0.10 8.05
N GLY A 130 -15.70 0.17 8.11
CA GLY A 130 -14.93 -0.56 9.10
C GLY A 130 -15.26 -0.09 10.51
N VAL A 131 -15.60 -1.03 11.40
CA VAL A 131 -15.97 -0.75 12.79
C VAL A 131 -14.77 -0.73 13.75
N HIS A 132 -13.60 -1.19 13.30
CA HIS A 132 -12.37 -1.32 14.10
C HIS A 132 -11.12 -1.23 13.20
N PRO A 133 -9.96 -0.69 13.67
CA PRO A 133 -8.73 -0.58 12.87
C PRO A 133 -8.03 -1.92 12.56
N ASP A 134 -8.50 -3.01 13.17
CA ASP A 134 -8.05 -4.38 12.86
C ASP A 134 -8.72 -4.85 11.57
N LEU A 135 -8.14 -4.40 10.46
CA LEU A 135 -8.55 -4.67 9.08
C LEU A 135 -7.37 -4.47 8.14
N GLY A 136 -7.55 -4.87 6.87
CA GLY A 136 -6.63 -4.54 5.80
C GLY A 136 -6.01 -5.75 5.11
N TYR A 137 -4.72 -5.62 4.81
CA TYR A 137 -3.92 -6.58 4.02
C TYR A 137 -4.63 -6.95 2.72
N PRO A 138 -4.88 -5.94 1.86
CA PRO A 138 -5.58 -6.19 0.62
C PRO A 138 -4.74 -7.05 -0.32
N SER A 139 -5.41 -7.85 -1.15
CA SER A 139 -4.83 -8.50 -2.32
C SER A 139 -5.80 -8.41 -3.47
N SER A 140 -5.29 -7.98 -4.63
CA SER A 140 -6.10 -7.62 -5.79
C SER A 140 -5.70 -8.40 -7.04
N VAL A 141 -6.70 -8.69 -7.88
CA VAL A 141 -6.51 -9.26 -9.21
C VAL A 141 -7.43 -8.54 -10.21
N GLU A 142 -6.92 -8.28 -11.40
CA GLU A 142 -7.76 -7.83 -12.51
C GLU A 142 -8.47 -9.04 -13.14
N LEU A 143 -9.78 -8.90 -13.37
CA LEU A 143 -10.64 -9.87 -14.01
C LEU A 143 -10.71 -9.62 -15.53
N SER A 144 -11.18 -10.61 -16.28
CA SER A 144 -11.21 -10.55 -17.75
C SER A 144 -12.06 -9.43 -18.35
N ASP A 145 -12.98 -8.84 -17.58
CA ASP A 145 -13.81 -7.70 -18.00
C ASP A 145 -13.20 -6.33 -17.63
N GLY A 146 -11.94 -6.31 -17.18
CA GLY A 146 -11.24 -5.11 -16.70
C GLY A 146 -11.72 -4.60 -15.34
N SER A 147 -12.59 -5.35 -14.64
CA SER A 147 -12.87 -5.06 -13.23
C SER A 147 -11.80 -5.65 -12.33
N ILE A 148 -11.67 -5.12 -11.12
CA ILE A 148 -10.69 -5.57 -10.13
C ILE A 148 -11.44 -6.21 -8.97
N LEU A 149 -11.01 -7.40 -8.57
CA LEU A 149 -11.43 -8.04 -7.34
C LEU A 149 -10.36 -7.81 -6.28
N THR A 150 -10.72 -7.15 -5.19
CA THR A 150 -9.85 -6.94 -4.02
C THR A 150 -10.41 -7.70 -2.83
N MET A 151 -9.62 -8.60 -2.25
CA MET A 151 -9.89 -9.27 -0.98
C MET A 151 -9.12 -8.60 0.15
N TYR A 152 -9.64 -8.62 1.37
CA TYR A 152 -9.03 -8.07 2.59
C TYR A 152 -9.72 -8.67 3.82
N TYR A 153 -9.12 -8.55 5.01
CA TYR A 153 -9.81 -8.91 6.25
C TYR A 153 -10.39 -7.67 6.94
N GLN A 154 -11.52 -7.82 7.64
CA GLN A 154 -12.16 -6.75 8.41
C GLN A 154 -13.20 -7.35 9.40
N LYS A 155 -13.46 -6.66 10.51
CA LYS A 155 -14.66 -6.88 11.34
C LYS A 155 -15.88 -6.24 10.66
N LEU A 156 -16.93 -7.02 10.46
CA LEU A 156 -18.14 -6.68 9.70
C LEU A 156 -19.17 -5.87 10.50
N ASN A 157 -19.54 -6.31 11.71
CA ASN A 157 -20.69 -5.75 12.44
C ASN A 157 -20.33 -5.03 13.74
N SER A 158 -19.31 -5.50 14.48
CA SER A 158 -18.95 -4.92 15.77
C SER A 158 -17.44 -4.94 16.04
N ALA A 159 -16.98 -4.15 17.01
CA ALA A 159 -15.57 -4.15 17.40
C ALA A 159 -15.15 -5.42 18.16
N ASP A 160 -16.11 -6.18 18.72
CA ASP A 160 -15.84 -7.34 19.58
C ASP A 160 -15.80 -8.67 18.81
N GLU A 161 -16.26 -8.69 17.55
CA GLU A 161 -16.24 -9.92 16.76
C GLU A 161 -14.85 -10.23 16.18
N LYS A 162 -14.72 -11.43 15.61
CA LYS A 162 -13.54 -11.87 14.88
C LYS A 162 -13.55 -11.30 13.46
N CYS A 163 -12.36 -11.08 12.92
CA CYS A 163 -12.20 -10.68 11.53
C CYS A 163 -12.74 -11.74 10.56
N SER A 164 -13.37 -11.27 9.49
CA SER A 164 -13.80 -12.06 8.34
C SER A 164 -12.99 -11.68 7.11
N LEU A 165 -12.85 -12.60 6.15
CA LEU A 165 -12.39 -12.26 4.81
C LEU A 165 -13.56 -11.66 4.02
N LEU A 166 -13.37 -10.44 3.56
CA LEU A 166 -14.32 -9.72 2.72
C LEU A 166 -13.68 -9.45 1.36
N PHE A 167 -14.51 -9.02 0.39
CA PHE A 167 -14.02 -8.59 -0.91
C PHE A 167 -14.87 -7.46 -1.47
N THR A 168 -14.28 -6.69 -2.37
CA THR A 168 -14.96 -5.69 -3.20
C THR A 168 -14.57 -5.93 -4.66
N ARG A 169 -15.56 -6.01 -5.55
CA ARG A 169 -15.34 -5.94 -7.00
C ARG A 169 -15.63 -4.52 -7.46
N TRP A 170 -14.67 -3.90 -8.14
CA TRP A 170 -14.74 -2.49 -8.52
C TRP A 170 -14.11 -2.27 -9.90
N LYS A 171 -14.21 -1.06 -10.45
CA LYS A 171 -13.56 -0.65 -11.70
C LYS A 171 -12.79 0.63 -11.43
N LEU A 172 -11.76 0.89 -12.24
CA LEU A 172 -11.07 2.16 -12.20
C LEU A 172 -12.08 3.32 -12.29
N PRO A 173 -11.95 4.35 -11.45
CA PRO A 173 -12.72 5.57 -11.60
C PRO A 173 -12.39 6.17 -12.96
N ILE A 174 -13.42 6.36 -13.78
CA ILE A 174 -13.33 6.99 -15.11
C ILE A 174 -13.09 8.49 -14.93
#